data_AF-A0A8X7TDE2-F1
#
_entry.id   AF-A0A8X7TDE2-F1
#
_cell.length_a   1.000
_cell.length_b   1.000
_cell.length_c   1.000
_cell.angle_alpha   90.00
_cell.angle_beta   90.00
_cell.angle_gamma   90.00
#
_symmetry.space_group_name_H-M   'P 1'
#
loop_
_entity.id
_entity.type
_entity.pdbx_description
1 polymer ?
#
loop_
_entity_poly.entity_id
_entity_poly.type
_entity_poly.pdbx_seq_one_letter_code
_entity_poly.pdbx_strand_id
1 'polypeptide(L)'
;MNVSTSALGVRRRKVATQNIDDEENAAVLKLGPEFQLTQITNTGEEQQLIALNLSETRLLIRAALKERKRNQKPKSRANQSSQLGSDEPMDSDEDEDEDLNNTKEDEISNMELAGPNSNEVIHKTLNYLTNFARFKNRSSCETVEKLLNDFNEHCKEYLHPFEIAQLGTLECEDAEEAKSLIPSLQNKVSDVQLQSLLTELRKYQTLS
;
A
#
# COMPACT_ATOMS: atom_id res chain seq x y z
N MET A 1 3.33 28.10 -17.25
CA MET A 1 2.34 27.71 -16.22
C MET A 1 2.43 26.20 -16.10
N ASN A 2 2.64 25.65 -14.90
CA ASN A 2 2.70 24.20 -14.75
C ASN A 2 1.29 23.62 -14.92
N VAL A 3 1.19 22.50 -15.63
CA VAL A 3 -0.09 21.79 -15.83
C VAL A 3 -0.24 20.79 -14.69
N SER A 4 -1.33 20.87 -13.94
CA SER A 4 -1.64 19.91 -12.88
C SER A 4 -1.98 18.53 -13.47
N THR A 5 -1.75 17.48 -12.70
CA THR A 5 -2.12 16.11 -13.07
C THR A 5 -3.64 15.97 -13.16
N SER A 6 -4.12 15.29 -14.20
CA SER A 6 -5.53 14.96 -14.40
C SER A 6 -5.82 13.50 -14.06
N ALA A 7 -7.03 13.21 -13.59
CA ALA A 7 -7.53 11.85 -13.37
C ALA A 7 -8.53 11.43 -14.45
N LEU A 8 -8.62 10.12 -14.69
CA LEU A 8 -9.57 9.51 -15.62
C LEU A 8 -10.93 9.27 -14.95
N GLY A 9 -12.01 9.28 -15.73
CA GLY A 9 -13.35 8.97 -15.22
C GLY A 9 -14.05 10.09 -14.44
N VAL A 10 -13.34 11.16 -14.08
CA VAL A 10 -13.91 12.24 -13.26
C VAL A 10 -14.72 13.21 -14.12
N ARG A 11 -15.96 13.47 -13.71
CA ARG A 11 -16.81 14.45 -14.38
C ARG A 11 -16.22 15.85 -14.25
N ARG A 12 -16.13 16.55 -15.38
CA ARG A 12 -15.81 17.99 -15.39
C ARG A 12 -16.89 18.75 -14.62
N ARG A 13 -16.48 19.48 -13.57
CA ARG A 13 -17.37 20.40 -12.85
C ARG A 13 -17.94 21.43 -13.82
N LYS A 14 -19.26 21.57 -13.85
CA LYS A 14 -19.94 22.64 -14.60
C LYS A 14 -20.07 23.86 -13.69
N VAL A 15 -20.14 25.06 -14.28
CA VAL A 15 -20.26 26.32 -13.52
C VAL A 15 -21.44 26.30 -12.54
N ALA A 16 -22.55 25.66 -12.91
CA ALA A 16 -23.74 25.52 -12.05
C ALA A 16 -23.54 24.61 -10.82
N THR A 17 -22.50 23.77 -10.80
CA THR A 17 -22.20 22.82 -9.70
C THR A 17 -20.92 23.21 -8.95
N GLN A 18 -20.43 24.45 -9.12
CA GLN A 18 -19.19 24.91 -8.47
C GLN A 18 -19.31 25.03 -6.95
N ASN A 19 -20.53 25.21 -6.42
CA ASN A 19 -20.81 25.43 -4.99
C ASN A 19 -21.57 24.27 -4.34
N ILE A 20 -21.66 23.11 -4.99
CA ILE A 20 -22.16 21.92 -4.30
C ILE A 20 -20.95 21.43 -3.49
N ASP A 21 -20.91 21.85 -2.22
CA ASP A 21 -20.16 21.14 -1.19
C ASP A 21 -20.75 19.74 -1.12
N ASP A 22 -20.26 18.83 -1.96
CA ASP A 22 -20.45 17.41 -1.73
C ASP A 22 -19.73 17.15 -0.41
N GLU A 23 -20.49 17.10 0.70
CA GLU A 23 -19.95 16.93 2.04
C GLU A 23 -19.28 15.54 2.13
N GLU A 24 -17.98 15.52 1.83
CA GLU A 24 -17.15 14.33 1.84
C GLU A 24 -17.04 13.81 3.27
N ASN A 25 -17.38 12.54 3.48
CA ASN A 25 -17.32 11.92 4.79
C ASN A 25 -16.95 10.44 4.67
N ALA A 26 -15.72 10.15 5.04
CA ALA A 26 -15.15 8.80 5.01
C ALA A 26 -15.89 7.82 5.94
N ALA A 27 -16.42 8.28 7.08
CA ALA A 27 -17.14 7.43 8.03
C ALA A 27 -18.45 6.85 7.46
N VAL A 28 -19.00 7.48 6.42
CA VAL A 28 -20.19 7.01 5.70
C VAL A 28 -19.88 6.58 4.26
N LEU A 29 -18.59 6.37 3.94
CA LEU A 29 -18.11 5.99 2.60
C LEU A 29 -18.50 6.96 1.48
N LYS A 30 -18.80 8.22 1.83
CA LYS A 30 -19.01 9.31 0.87
C LYS A 30 -17.65 9.93 0.56
N LEU A 31 -16.85 9.19 -0.18
CA LEU A 31 -15.56 9.68 -0.67
C LEU A 31 -15.78 10.62 -1.86
N GLY A 32 -14.81 11.51 -2.09
CA GLY A 32 -14.85 12.43 -3.23
C GLY A 32 -14.92 11.69 -4.58
N PRO A 33 -15.27 12.41 -5.67
CA PRO A 33 -15.49 11.81 -7.00
C PRO A 33 -14.25 11.11 -7.58
N GLU A 34 -13.05 11.45 -7.09
CA GLU A 34 -11.77 10.83 -7.45
C GLU A 34 -11.60 9.44 -6.82
N PHE A 35 -12.33 9.14 -5.76
CA PHE A 35 -12.18 7.92 -4.95
C PHE A 35 -13.47 7.09 -4.93
N GLN A 36 -14.22 7.12 -6.03
CA GLN A 36 -15.38 6.23 -6.22
C GLN A 36 -14.96 4.76 -6.24
N LEU A 37 -15.88 3.87 -5.85
CA LEU A 37 -15.63 2.44 -5.80
C LEU A 37 -15.24 1.86 -7.18
N THR A 38 -15.85 2.33 -8.26
CA THR A 38 -15.51 1.94 -9.62
C THR A 38 -14.61 3.01 -10.24
N GLN A 39 -13.40 2.62 -10.57
CA GLN A 39 -12.35 3.45 -11.16
C GLN A 39 -12.09 3.01 -12.60
N ILE A 40 -11.51 3.90 -13.41
CA ILE A 40 -11.13 3.60 -14.78
C ILE A 40 -9.61 3.65 -14.89
N THR A 41 -9.02 2.56 -15.36
CA THR A 41 -7.57 2.46 -15.55
C THR A 41 -7.12 3.23 -16.80
N ASN A 42 -5.80 3.38 -16.96
CA ASN A 42 -5.23 4.00 -18.15
C ASN A 42 -5.51 3.23 -19.45
N THR A 43 -5.88 1.94 -19.37
CA THR A 43 -6.29 1.12 -20.51
C THR A 43 -7.77 1.28 -20.85
N GLY A 44 -8.54 1.99 -20.01
CA GLY A 44 -9.99 2.18 -20.17
C GLY A 44 -10.83 1.06 -19.56
N GLU A 45 -10.20 0.14 -18.81
CA GLU A 45 -10.90 -0.94 -18.12
C GLU A 45 -11.43 -0.46 -16.76
N GLU A 46 -12.56 -1.02 -16.33
CA GLU A 46 -13.11 -0.77 -15.00
C GLU A 46 -12.34 -1.60 -13.96
N GLN A 47 -11.92 -0.95 -12.89
CA GLN A 47 -11.24 -1.57 -11.75
C GLN A 47 -11.87 -1.06 -10.45
N GLN A 48 -11.90 -1.91 -9.42
CA GLN A 48 -12.30 -1.46 -8.09
C GLN A 48 -11.27 -0.51 -7.48
N LEU A 49 -11.72 0.43 -6.65
CA LEU A 49 -10.85 1.33 -5.89
C LEU A 49 -9.79 0.55 -5.11
N ILE A 50 -8.53 0.95 -5.28
CA ILE A 50 -7.42 0.42 -4.50
C ILE A 50 -7.30 1.25 -3.23
N ALA A 51 -7.48 0.62 -2.08
CA ALA A 51 -7.16 1.18 -0.77
C ALA A 51 -6.15 0.27 -0.10
N LEU A 52 -5.06 0.86 0.39
CA LEU A 52 -3.94 0.12 0.97
C LEU A 52 -3.89 0.37 2.48
N ASN A 53 -3.63 -0.67 3.25
CA ASN A 53 -3.28 -0.49 4.66
C ASN A 53 -1.84 0.07 4.79
N LEU A 54 -1.45 0.53 5.98
CA LEU A 54 -0.11 1.12 6.18
C LEU A 54 1.03 0.13 5.87
N SER A 55 0.83 -1.15 6.17
CA SER A 55 1.83 -2.20 5.96
C SER A 55 2.06 -2.47 4.48
N GLU A 56 0.99 -2.64 3.71
CA GLU A 56 0.99 -2.78 2.25
C GLU A 56 1.59 -1.54 1.59
N THR A 57 1.17 -0.35 2.02
CA THR A 57 1.68 0.91 1.49
C THR A 57 3.20 1.02 1.70
N ARG A 58 3.69 0.63 2.88
CA ARG A 58 5.13 0.63 3.19
C ARG A 58 5.90 -0.27 2.22
N LEU A 59 5.44 -1.51 2.05
CA LEU A 59 6.08 -2.49 1.18
C LEU A 59 6.06 -2.04 -0.28
N LEU A 60 4.92 -1.54 -0.76
CA LEU A 60 4.74 -1.08 -2.13
C LEU A 60 5.66 0.09 -2.47
N ILE A 61 5.73 1.11 -1.60
CA ILE A 61 6.62 2.26 -1.81
C ILE A 61 8.08 1.81 -1.79
N ARG A 62 8.49 0.97 -0.84
CA ARG A 62 9.87 0.46 -0.78
C ARG A 62 10.23 -0.34 -2.03
N ALA A 63 9.34 -1.21 -2.49
CA ALA A 63 9.53 -1.99 -3.72
C ALA A 63 9.71 -1.09 -4.95
N ALA A 64 8.82 -0.12 -5.14
CA ALA A 64 8.90 0.83 -6.26
C ALA A 64 10.19 1.68 -6.22
N LEU A 65 10.61 2.14 -5.04
CA LEU A 65 11.85 2.90 -4.89
C LEU A 65 13.10 2.04 -5.15
N LYS A 66 13.09 0.77 -4.71
CA LYS A 66 14.19 -0.18 -4.95
C LYS A 66 14.33 -0.48 -6.44
N GLU A 67 13.21 -0.74 -7.13
CA GLU A 67 13.20 -0.95 -8.58
C GLU A 67 13.71 0.29 -9.32
N ARG A 68 13.28 1.49 -8.91
CA ARG A 68 13.78 2.74 -9.48
C ARG A 68 15.30 2.90 -9.27
N LYS A 69 15.83 2.56 -8.09
CA LYS A 69 17.28 2.60 -7.81
C LYS A 69 18.04 1.59 -8.68
N ARG A 70 17.51 0.38 -8.86
CA ARG A 70 18.07 -0.65 -9.77
C ARG A 70 18.14 -0.13 -11.20
N ASN A 71 17.08 0.51 -11.68
CA ASN A 71 17.02 1.04 -13.04
C ASN A 71 17.89 2.29 -13.27
N GLN A 72 18.24 3.01 -12.19
CA GLN A 72 19.16 4.16 -12.23
C GLN A 72 20.64 3.76 -12.20
N LYS A 73 20.98 2.53 -11.76
CA LYS A 73 22.35 2.04 -11.88
C LYS A 73 22.67 1.88 -13.37
N PRO A 74 23.77 2.49 -13.88
CA PRO A 74 24.16 2.30 -15.27
C PRO A 74 24.42 0.81 -15.50
N LYS A 75 23.81 0.23 -16.54
CA LYS A 75 24.18 -1.11 -17.02
C LYS A 75 25.66 -1.06 -17.41
N SER A 76 26.55 -1.55 -16.56
CA SER A 76 27.95 -1.76 -16.89
C SER A 76 28.03 -2.78 -18.04
N ARG A 77 28.27 -2.27 -19.24
CA ARG A 77 28.88 -2.94 -20.41
C ARG A 77 28.27 -4.29 -20.85
N ALA A 78 27.21 -4.22 -21.65
CA ALA A 78 26.96 -5.20 -22.71
C ALA A 78 27.42 -4.63 -24.07
N ASN A 79 28.72 -4.38 -24.22
CA ASN A 79 29.44 -4.38 -25.51
C ASN A 79 30.89 -3.91 -25.31
N GLN A 80 31.80 -4.87 -25.21
CA GLN A 80 33.07 -4.82 -25.94
C GLN A 80 33.70 -6.21 -25.89
N SER A 81 33.55 -6.92 -27.00
CA SER A 81 34.43 -8.00 -27.37
C SER A 81 35.90 -7.54 -27.34
N SER A 82 36.76 -8.52 -27.02
CA SER A 82 38.20 -8.60 -27.25
C SER A 82 39.15 -7.82 -26.32
N GLN A 83 39.78 -8.63 -25.45
CA GLN A 83 41.24 -8.80 -25.32
C GLN A 83 41.94 -8.11 -24.14
N LEU A 84 42.65 -8.95 -23.38
CA LEU A 84 43.71 -8.71 -22.39
C LEU A 84 43.23 -8.42 -20.97
N GLY A 85 43.63 -9.32 -20.08
CA GLY A 85 43.21 -9.34 -18.68
C GLY A 85 44.06 -8.48 -17.76
N SER A 86 43.48 -8.28 -16.58
CA SER A 86 44.17 -8.10 -15.29
C SER A 86 43.08 -8.09 -14.22
N ASP A 87 43.23 -8.99 -13.25
CA ASP A 87 42.57 -9.08 -11.95
C ASP A 87 41.63 -7.91 -11.57
N GLU A 88 40.33 -8.13 -11.74
CA GLU A 88 39.28 -7.37 -11.05
C GLU A 88 38.55 -8.38 -10.14
N PRO A 89 38.20 -8.01 -8.89
CA PRO A 89 37.53 -8.91 -7.98
C PRO A 89 36.19 -9.33 -8.58
N MET A 90 35.99 -10.63 -8.67
CA MET A 90 34.73 -11.27 -9.00
C MET A 90 33.68 -10.82 -7.98
N ASP A 91 32.91 -9.78 -8.30
CA ASP A 91 31.64 -9.54 -7.62
C ASP A 91 30.70 -10.61 -8.19
N SER A 92 30.69 -11.74 -7.51
CA SER A 92 29.71 -12.80 -7.67
C SER A 92 28.36 -12.21 -7.29
N ASP A 93 27.66 -11.64 -8.27
CA ASP A 93 26.26 -11.28 -8.12
C ASP A 93 25.50 -12.58 -7.81
N GLU A 94 25.20 -12.71 -6.52
CA GLU A 94 24.40 -13.73 -5.85
C GLU A 94 22.98 -13.77 -6.47
N ASP A 95 22.83 -14.49 -7.58
CA ASP A 95 21.54 -14.81 -8.20
C ASP A 95 20.83 -16.02 -7.55
N GLU A 96 21.16 -16.39 -6.30
CA GLU A 96 20.68 -17.66 -5.72
C GLU A 96 19.82 -17.60 -4.46
N ASP A 97 19.42 -16.44 -3.92
CA ASP A 97 18.62 -16.46 -2.68
C ASP A 97 17.48 -15.42 -2.62
N GLU A 98 16.37 -15.65 -3.34
CA GLU A 98 15.13 -14.88 -3.14
C GLU A 98 14.52 -15.08 -1.72
N ASP A 99 14.88 -16.14 -0.99
CA ASP A 99 14.32 -16.45 0.34
C ASP A 99 15.12 -15.88 1.53
N LEU A 100 16.41 -15.55 1.39
CA LEU A 100 17.21 -14.94 2.49
C LEU A 100 17.05 -13.41 2.59
N ASN A 101 16.30 -12.79 1.67
CA ASN A 101 16.19 -11.35 1.54
C ASN A 101 15.29 -10.65 2.56
N ASN A 102 14.37 -11.37 3.23
CA ASN A 102 13.38 -10.76 4.12
C ASN A 102 14.03 -10.07 5.36
N THR A 103 15.21 -10.53 5.79
CA THR A 103 15.93 -9.96 6.95
C THR A 103 16.78 -8.74 6.59
N LYS A 104 17.29 -8.65 5.34
CA LYS A 104 18.07 -7.51 4.85
C LYS A 104 17.20 -6.38 4.29
N GLU A 105 15.90 -6.62 4.08
CA GLU A 105 14.94 -5.65 3.54
C GLU A 105 14.86 -4.33 4.33
N ASP A 106 15.15 -4.39 5.64
CA ASP A 106 15.12 -3.24 6.56
C ASP A 106 16.48 -2.55 6.75
N GLU A 107 17.58 -3.05 6.15
CA GLU A 107 18.92 -2.45 6.34
C GLU A 107 19.12 -1.16 5.56
N ILE A 108 18.46 -1.01 4.40
CA ILE A 108 18.54 0.23 3.62
C ILE A 108 17.69 1.29 4.32
N SER A 109 18.38 2.34 4.79
CA SER A 109 17.72 3.48 5.42
C SER A 109 16.70 4.13 4.49
N ASN A 110 15.56 4.58 5.04
CA ASN A 110 14.51 5.28 4.30
C ASN A 110 15.05 6.48 3.50
N MET A 111 16.07 7.16 4.05
CA MET A 111 16.74 8.29 3.43
C MET A 111 17.49 7.88 2.15
N GLU A 112 18.26 6.79 2.22
CA GLU A 112 19.04 6.29 1.09
C GLU A 112 18.14 5.68 0.00
N LEU A 113 17.04 5.02 0.39
CA LEU A 113 16.10 4.41 -0.54
C LEU A 113 15.33 5.45 -1.37
N ALA A 114 14.88 6.52 -0.72
CA ALA A 114 14.17 7.59 -1.41
C ALA A 114 15.13 8.46 -2.26
N GLY A 115 16.40 8.55 -1.85
CA GLY A 115 17.46 9.31 -2.49
C GLY A 115 17.56 10.74 -1.97
N PRO A 116 18.71 11.42 -2.15
CA PRO A 116 18.98 12.74 -1.57
C PRO A 116 18.13 13.87 -2.17
N ASN A 117 17.60 13.69 -3.38
CA ASN A 117 16.73 14.65 -4.05
C ASN A 117 15.24 14.33 -3.89
N SER A 118 14.90 13.39 -3.00
CA SER A 118 13.52 12.99 -2.82
C SER A 118 12.72 14.04 -2.05
N ASN A 119 11.42 14.06 -2.28
CA ASN A 119 10.52 15.01 -1.63
C ASN A 119 10.51 14.77 -0.10
N GLU A 120 10.59 15.84 0.70
CA GLU A 120 10.47 15.78 2.17
C GLU A 120 9.22 15.03 2.62
N VAL A 121 8.12 15.15 1.87
CA VAL A 121 6.88 14.40 2.12
C VAL A 121 7.12 12.90 2.07
N ILE A 122 7.88 12.39 1.09
CA ILE A 122 8.18 10.96 0.98
C ILE A 122 9.00 10.47 2.17
N HIS A 123 9.98 11.26 2.64
CA HIS A 123 10.75 10.90 3.83
C HIS A 123 9.85 10.82 5.08
N LYS A 124 8.98 11.81 5.28
CA LYS A 124 8.01 11.81 6.39
C LYS A 124 7.05 10.63 6.30
N THR A 125 6.52 10.36 5.11
CA THR A 125 5.62 9.23 4.86
C THR A 125 6.31 7.90 5.14
N LEU A 126 7.53 7.67 4.63
CA LEU A 126 8.27 6.43 4.91
C LEU A 126 8.55 6.25 6.40
N ASN A 127 8.92 7.31 7.12
CA ASN A 127 9.14 7.22 8.56
C ASN A 127 7.85 6.91 9.31
N TYR A 128 6.73 7.55 8.94
CA TYR A 128 5.42 7.23 9.49
C TYR A 128 5.05 5.76 9.23
N LEU A 129 5.17 5.31 7.98
CA LEU A 129 4.87 3.92 7.61
C LEU A 129 5.78 2.91 8.32
N THR A 130 7.07 3.18 8.46
CA THR A 130 7.98 2.28 9.20
C THR A 130 7.61 2.17 10.68
N ASN A 131 7.16 3.25 11.30
CA ASN A 131 6.82 3.28 12.72
C ASN A 131 5.43 2.71 13.02
N PHE A 132 4.45 2.95 12.15
CA PHE A 132 3.05 2.61 12.37
C PHE A 132 2.56 1.41 11.54
N ALA A 133 3.40 0.81 10.68
CA ALA A 133 3.04 -0.45 10.03
C ALA A 133 2.95 -1.58 11.06
N ARG A 134 1.78 -2.22 11.08
CA ARG A 134 1.46 -3.32 11.99
C ARG A 134 2.11 -4.65 11.57
N PHE A 135 2.31 -4.82 10.26
CA PHE A 135 2.89 -6.02 9.67
C PHE A 135 4.16 -5.64 8.89
N LYS A 136 5.34 -5.92 9.47
CA LYS A 136 6.61 -5.59 8.80
C LYS A 136 7.04 -6.66 7.80
N ASN A 137 6.76 -7.92 8.06
CA ASN A 137 7.19 -9.01 7.19
C ASN A 137 6.27 -9.09 5.97
N ARG A 138 6.87 -9.28 4.78
CA ARG A 138 6.11 -9.46 3.53
C ARG A 138 5.13 -10.63 3.60
N SER A 139 5.58 -11.78 4.10
CA SER A 139 4.75 -12.99 4.25
C SER A 139 3.55 -12.78 5.19
N SER A 140 3.75 -12.05 6.29
CA SER A 140 2.66 -11.66 7.20
C SER A 140 1.65 -10.76 6.49
N CYS A 141 2.13 -9.78 5.72
CA CYS A 141 1.29 -8.86 4.96
C CYS A 141 0.43 -9.60 3.93
N GLU A 142 1.02 -10.51 3.14
CA GLU A 142 0.31 -11.32 2.15
C GLU A 142 -0.73 -12.25 2.79
N THR A 143 -0.44 -12.78 3.98
CA THR A 143 -1.38 -13.63 4.73
C THR A 143 -2.55 -12.82 5.27
N VAL A 144 -2.28 -11.62 5.78
CA VAL A 144 -3.31 -10.68 6.25
C VAL A 144 -4.22 -10.23 5.12
N GLU A 145 -3.66 -9.93 3.95
CA GLU A 145 -4.44 -9.56 2.76
C GLU A 145 -5.41 -10.68 2.37
N LYS A 146 -4.94 -11.93 2.32
CA LYS A 146 -5.80 -13.09 2.07
C LYS A 146 -6.89 -13.23 3.13
N LEU A 147 -6.53 -13.12 4.41
CA LEU A 147 -7.48 -13.22 5.51
C LEU A 147 -8.58 -12.14 5.44
N LEU A 148 -8.21 -10.91 5.10
CA LEU A 148 -9.17 -9.80 4.94
C LEU A 148 -10.09 -10.01 3.73
N ASN A 149 -9.56 -10.53 2.62
CA ASN A 149 -10.34 -10.87 1.43
C ASN A 149 -11.29 -12.04 1.70
N ASP A 150 -10.82 -13.11 2.34
CA ASP A 150 -11.64 -14.24 2.74
C ASP A 150 -12.76 -13.78 3.69
N PHE A 151 -12.43 -12.92 4.67
CA PHE A 151 -13.42 -12.35 5.57
C PHE A 151 -14.49 -11.54 4.85
N ASN A 152 -14.10 -10.75 3.84
CA ASN A 152 -15.01 -9.96 3.03
C ASN A 152 -16.08 -10.84 2.36
N GLU A 153 -15.71 -12.02 1.87
CA GLU A 153 -16.64 -12.97 1.24
C GLU A 153 -17.66 -13.57 2.23
N HIS A 154 -17.34 -13.62 3.52
CA HIS A 154 -18.19 -14.18 4.58
C HIS A 154 -19.05 -13.12 5.29
N CYS A 155 -18.94 -11.86 4.90
CA CYS A 155 -19.77 -10.77 5.40
C CYS A 155 -21.17 -10.78 4.77
N LYS A 156 -22.15 -10.14 5.42
CA LYS A 156 -23.52 -10.03 4.86
C LYS A 156 -23.53 -9.20 3.58
N GLU A 157 -22.68 -8.19 3.55
CA GLU A 157 -22.44 -7.29 2.44
C GLU A 157 -20.94 -7.17 2.22
N TYR A 158 -20.54 -7.01 0.95
CA TYR A 158 -19.15 -6.74 0.62
C TYR A 158 -18.67 -5.44 1.29
N LEU A 159 -17.53 -5.54 1.95
CA LEU A 159 -16.82 -4.44 2.53
C LEU A 159 -16.22 -3.57 1.42
N HIS A 160 -16.28 -2.27 1.65
CA HIS A 160 -15.62 -1.30 0.82
C HIS A 160 -14.10 -1.40 1.02
N PRO A 161 -13.27 -1.21 -0.03
CA PRO A 161 -11.81 -1.28 0.10
C PRO A 161 -11.25 -0.40 1.23
N PHE A 162 -11.86 0.77 1.44
CA PHE A 162 -11.54 1.64 2.58
C PHE A 162 -11.69 0.94 3.94
N GLU A 163 -12.77 0.19 4.16
CA GLU A 163 -13.02 -0.52 5.42
C GLU A 163 -11.97 -1.62 5.64
N ILE A 164 -11.64 -2.34 4.56
CA ILE A 164 -10.60 -3.38 4.57
C ILE A 164 -9.23 -2.77 4.93
N ALA A 165 -8.87 -1.65 4.31
CA ALA A 165 -7.62 -0.94 4.60
C ALA A 165 -7.59 -0.41 6.04
N GLN A 166 -8.72 0.07 6.58
CA GLN A 166 -8.83 0.49 7.97
C GLN A 166 -8.67 -0.68 8.95
N LEU A 167 -9.30 -1.84 8.70
CA LEU A 167 -9.14 -3.05 9.53
C LEU A 167 -7.70 -3.59 9.53
N GLY A 168 -6.99 -3.46 8.40
CA GLY A 168 -5.57 -3.81 8.34
C GLY A 168 -4.63 -2.80 9.02
N THR A 169 -5.08 -1.56 9.19
CA THR A 169 -4.28 -0.45 9.75
C THR A 169 -4.51 -0.27 11.25
N LEU A 170 -5.77 -0.24 11.68
CA LEU A 170 -6.16 0.03 13.05
C LEU A 170 -6.09 -1.28 13.86
N GLU A 171 -5.38 -1.22 14.99
CA GLU A 171 -5.38 -2.32 15.95
C GLU A 171 -6.56 -2.16 16.91
N CYS A 172 -7.70 -2.75 16.56
CA CYS A 172 -8.87 -2.76 17.44
C CYS A 172 -8.83 -3.97 18.40
N GLU A 173 -9.15 -3.72 19.66
CA GLU A 173 -9.25 -4.72 20.71
C GLU A 173 -10.54 -5.54 20.58
N ASP A 174 -11.66 -4.87 20.34
CA ASP A 174 -12.98 -5.47 20.31
C ASP A 174 -13.80 -5.03 19.09
N ALA A 175 -14.81 -5.84 18.75
CA ALA A 175 -15.74 -5.53 17.67
C ALA A 175 -16.48 -4.19 17.89
N GLU A 176 -16.75 -3.82 19.14
CA GLU A 176 -17.36 -2.52 19.49
C GLU A 176 -16.42 -1.35 19.15
N GLU A 177 -15.13 -1.46 19.49
CA GLU A 177 -14.13 -0.46 19.14
C GLU A 177 -13.98 -0.34 17.62
N ALA A 178 -13.87 -1.47 16.93
CA ALA A 178 -13.75 -1.48 15.47
C ALA A 178 -14.93 -0.80 14.78
N LYS A 179 -16.17 -1.06 15.25
CA LYS A 179 -17.37 -0.41 14.72
C LYS A 179 -17.49 1.07 15.12
N SER A 180 -16.97 1.45 16.28
CA SER A 180 -16.91 2.86 16.70
C SER A 180 -15.93 3.66 15.84
N LEU A 181 -14.75 3.10 15.57
CA LEU A 181 -13.72 3.73 14.73
C LEU A 181 -14.04 3.67 13.24
N ILE A 182 -14.77 2.65 12.79
CA ILE A 182 -15.18 2.46 11.39
C ILE A 182 -16.72 2.31 11.34
N PRO A 183 -17.47 3.42 11.45
CA PRO A 183 -18.94 3.38 11.58
C PRO A 183 -19.67 2.72 10.41
N SER A 184 -19.05 2.70 9.23
CA SER A 184 -19.62 2.06 8.04
C SER A 184 -19.75 0.53 8.15
N LEU A 185 -19.06 -0.10 9.11
CA LEU A 185 -19.15 -1.54 9.39
C LEU A 185 -20.40 -1.96 10.16
N GLN A 186 -21.13 -1.02 10.80
CA GLN A 186 -22.14 -1.30 11.83
C GLN A 186 -23.14 -2.42 11.45
N ASN A 187 -23.62 -2.39 10.21
CA ASN A 187 -24.66 -3.29 9.71
C ASN A 187 -24.16 -4.38 8.75
N LYS A 188 -22.88 -4.33 8.34
CA LYS A 188 -22.32 -5.23 7.31
C LYS A 188 -21.80 -6.54 7.87
N VAL A 189 -21.35 -6.53 9.12
CA VAL A 189 -20.71 -7.67 9.78
C VAL A 189 -21.20 -7.88 11.20
N SER A 190 -21.27 -9.15 11.62
CA SER A 190 -21.62 -9.50 13.01
C SER A 190 -20.43 -9.31 13.96
N ASP A 191 -20.72 -9.02 15.23
CA ASP A 191 -19.67 -8.81 16.24
C ASP A 191 -18.83 -10.07 16.45
N VAL A 192 -19.45 -11.25 16.38
CA VAL A 192 -18.76 -12.54 16.53
C VAL A 192 -17.77 -12.79 15.40
N GLN A 193 -18.17 -12.53 14.14
CA GLN A 193 -17.28 -12.67 12.99
C GLN A 193 -16.14 -11.66 13.07
N LEU A 194 -16.45 -10.40 13.37
CA LEU A 194 -15.47 -9.33 13.47
C LEU A 194 -14.45 -9.62 14.58
N GLN A 195 -14.90 -10.08 15.76
CA GLN A 195 -13.99 -10.46 16.85
C GLN A 195 -13.06 -11.61 16.46
N SER A 196 -13.58 -12.60 15.72
CA SER A 196 -12.77 -13.72 15.22
C SER A 196 -11.65 -13.23 14.30
N LEU A 197 -11.99 -12.35 13.34
CA LEU A 197 -11.00 -11.72 12.45
C LEU A 197 -9.95 -10.93 13.25
N LEU A 198 -10.38 -10.05 14.17
CA LEU A 198 -9.47 -9.21 14.95
C LEU A 198 -8.48 -10.06 15.77
N THR A 199 -8.97 -11.16 16.34
CA THR A 199 -8.14 -12.13 17.08
C THR A 199 -7.12 -12.81 16.17
N GLU A 200 -7.51 -13.13 14.94
CA GLU A 200 -6.63 -13.75 13.97
C GLU A 200 -5.56 -12.79 13.43
N LEU A 201 -5.94 -11.55 13.12
CA LEU A 201 -5.00 -10.50 12.70
C LEU A 201 -3.88 -10.25 13.72
N ARG A 202 -4.17 -10.31 15.02
CA ARG A 202 -3.15 -10.15 16.08
C ARG A 202 -2.04 -11.19 16.03
N LYS A 203 -2.32 -12.41 15.53
CA LYS A 203 -1.30 -13.47 15.44
C LYS A 203 -0.18 -13.13 14.46
N TYR A 204 -0.47 -12.29 13.46
CA TYR A 204 0.47 -11.91 12.41
C TYR A 204 1.20 -10.60 12.69
N GLN A 205 0.83 -9.92 13.78
CA GLN A 205 1.46 -8.68 14.19
C GLN A 205 2.93 -8.93 14.53
N THR A 206 3.81 -8.17 13.87
CA THR A 206 5.25 -8.23 14.15
C THR A 206 5.52 -7.50 15.46
N LEU A 207 5.99 -8.22 16.49
CA LEU A 207 6.46 -7.58 17.71
C LEU A 207 7.63 -6.65 17.35
N SER A 208 7.51 -5.38 17.73
CA SER A 208 8.54 -4.37 17.49
C SER A 208 9.63 -4.38 18.55
#